data_AF-A0A2N1QCW3-F1
#
_entry.id   AF-A0A2N1QCW3-F1
#
_cell.length_a   1.000
_cell.length_b   1.000
_cell.length_c   1.000
_cell.angle_alpha   90.00
_cell.angle_beta   90.00
_cell.angle_gamma   90.00
#
_symmetry.space_group_name_H-M   'P 1'
#
loop_
_entity.id
_entity.type
_entity.pdbx_description
1 polymer ?
#
loop_
_entity_poly.entity_id
_entity_poly.type
_entity_poly.pdbx_seq_one_letter_code
_entity_poly.pdbx_strand_id
1 'polypeptide(L)'
;MTFKYRGIFSKLELIPENINDFMLIIDYIFDKYNITENLHCEVICHERDKPEFLGEQIALSTDESLNYYQQIDFQFSHELVHLVQYHKGLIKVERLDYNSTFEIEARKEAKYIMHELLGYKNYTICD
;
A
#
# COMPACT_ATOMS: atom_id res chain seq x y z
N MET A 1 -5.73 18.54 1.45
CA MET A 1 -4.82 18.36 0.29
C MET A 1 -5.22 17.07 -0.42
N THR A 2 -5.16 16.98 -1.75
CA THR A 2 -5.59 15.77 -2.48
C THR A 2 -4.37 15.15 -3.14
N PHE A 3 -4.03 13.91 -2.80
CA PHE A 3 -2.96 13.15 -3.43
C PHE A 3 -3.45 12.53 -4.75
N LYS A 4 -2.64 12.56 -5.81
CA LYS A 4 -2.93 11.86 -7.07
C LYS A 4 -1.64 11.57 -7.84
N TYR A 5 -1.37 10.29 -8.10
CA TYR A 5 -0.19 9.84 -8.84
C TYR A 5 -0.44 8.50 -9.54
N ARG A 6 -0.09 8.40 -10.83
CA ARG A 6 -0.27 7.20 -11.68
C ARG A 6 -1.65 6.48 -11.60
N GLY A 7 -2.71 7.26 -11.40
CA GLY A 7 -4.08 6.77 -11.28
C GLY A 7 -4.54 6.46 -9.85
N ILE A 8 -3.60 6.37 -8.90
CA ILE A 8 -3.87 6.27 -7.46
C ILE A 8 -4.18 7.66 -6.92
N PHE A 9 -5.21 7.81 -6.09
CA PHE A 9 -5.58 9.10 -5.53
C PHE A 9 -6.11 8.98 -4.10
N SER A 10 -6.02 10.05 -3.32
CA SER A 10 -6.54 10.09 -1.95
C SER A 10 -7.07 11.48 -1.60
N LYS A 11 -8.16 11.50 -0.84
CA LYS A 11 -8.69 12.71 -0.18
C LYS A 11 -8.26 12.83 1.28
N LEU A 12 -7.48 11.87 1.79
CA LEU A 12 -6.97 11.90 3.16
C LEU A 12 -6.02 13.09 3.36
N GLU A 13 -5.98 13.61 4.58
CA GLU A 13 -5.01 14.62 5.00
C GLU A 13 -3.66 13.96 5.28
N LEU A 14 -2.97 13.55 4.21
CA LEU A 14 -1.62 13.00 4.27
C LEU A 14 -0.61 14.10 4.58
N ILE A 15 0.36 13.81 5.45
CA ILE A 15 1.53 14.69 5.64
C ILE A 15 2.45 14.64 4.40
N PRO A 16 3.30 15.65 4.17
CA PRO A 16 4.19 15.70 3.01
C PRO A 16 5.09 14.46 2.84
N GLU A 17 5.54 13.87 3.95
CA GLU A 17 6.37 12.67 3.98
C GLU A 17 5.65 11.48 3.33
N ASN A 18 4.41 11.19 3.75
CA ASN A 18 3.60 10.13 3.12
C ASN A 18 3.38 10.37 1.63
N ILE A 19 3.16 11.63 1.22
CA ILE A 19 2.96 11.95 -0.19
C ILE A 19 4.19 11.58 -1.02
N ASN A 20 5.38 11.93 -0.54
CA ASN A 20 6.64 11.58 -1.23
C ASN A 20 6.87 10.07 -1.25
N ASP A 21 6.67 9.40 -0.12
CA ASP A 21 6.87 7.96 0.00
C ASP A 21 5.89 7.19 -0.86
N PHE A 22 4.61 7.60 -0.91
CA PHE A 22 3.61 6.97 -1.78
C PHE A 22 4.03 7.04 -3.25
N MET A 23 4.63 8.15 -3.71
CA MET A 23 5.13 8.25 -5.07
C MET A 23 6.27 7.25 -5.33
N LEU A 24 7.23 7.15 -4.40
CA LEU A 24 8.35 6.19 -4.50
C LEU A 24 7.86 4.73 -4.49
N ILE A 25 6.91 4.42 -3.61
CA ILE A 25 6.27 3.10 -3.49
C ILE A 25 5.59 2.73 -4.80
N ILE A 26 4.78 3.65 -5.35
CA ILE A 26 4.05 3.43 -6.61
C ILE A 26 5.03 3.16 -7.75
N ASP A 27 6.06 3.99 -7.91
CA ASP A 27 7.03 3.80 -8.98
C ASP A 27 7.79 2.48 -8.85
N TYR A 28 8.27 2.14 -7.65
CA TYR A 28 8.96 0.87 -7.42
C TYR A 28 8.07 -0.34 -7.73
N ILE A 29 6.84 -0.37 -7.20
CA ILE A 29 5.92 -1.50 -7.43
C ILE A 29 5.54 -1.57 -8.91
N PHE A 30 5.20 -0.45 -9.54
CA PHE A 30 4.78 -0.45 -10.94
C PHE A 30 5.93 -0.90 -11.85
N ASP A 31 7.15 -0.45 -11.62
CA ASP A 31 8.32 -0.89 -12.40
C ASP A 31 8.61 -2.38 -12.17
N LYS A 32 8.61 -2.84 -10.92
CA LYS A 32 8.86 -4.24 -10.57
C LYS A 32 7.87 -5.20 -11.24
N TYR A 33 6.59 -4.80 -11.30
CA TYR A 33 5.55 -5.60 -11.92
C TYR A 33 5.25 -5.19 -13.36
N ASN A 34 6.04 -4.31 -13.98
CA ASN A 34 5.87 -3.85 -15.36
C ASN A 34 4.45 -3.32 -15.66
N ILE A 35 3.94 -2.46 -14.77
CA ILE A 35 2.68 -1.71 -14.94
C ILE A 35 2.99 -0.39 -15.63
N THR A 36 2.46 -0.22 -16.83
CA THR A 36 2.75 0.95 -17.68
C THR A 36 1.57 1.92 -17.78
N GLU A 37 0.37 1.40 -17.58
CA GLU A 37 -0.89 2.12 -17.50
C GLU A 37 -1.10 2.79 -16.14
N ASN A 38 -2.12 3.64 -16.07
CA ASN A 38 -2.64 4.14 -14.81
C ASN A 38 -3.62 3.12 -14.22
N LEU A 39 -3.50 2.83 -12.92
CA LEU A 39 -4.47 2.02 -12.19
C LEU A 39 -5.39 2.94 -11.41
N HIS A 40 -6.71 2.88 -11.65
CA HIS A 40 -7.68 3.71 -10.93
C HIS A 40 -7.94 3.12 -9.54
N CYS A 41 -7.46 3.79 -8.49
CA CYS A 41 -7.67 3.34 -7.11
C CYS A 41 -7.72 4.52 -6.13
N GLU A 42 -8.72 4.55 -5.25
CA GLU A 42 -8.83 5.52 -4.16
C GLU A 42 -8.22 4.96 -2.86
N VAL A 43 -7.29 5.68 -2.26
CA VAL A 43 -6.80 5.40 -0.90
C VAL A 43 -7.72 6.10 0.09
N ILE A 44 -8.37 5.30 0.95
CA ILE A 44 -9.35 5.76 1.94
C ILE A 44 -8.92 5.36 3.36
N CYS A 45 -9.48 6.04 4.34
CA CYS A 45 -9.34 5.67 5.75
C CYS A 45 -10.35 4.56 6.06
N HIS A 46 -9.91 3.51 6.71
CA HIS A 46 -10.76 2.43 7.18
C HIS A 46 -11.15 2.64 8.64
N GLU A 47 -12.45 2.70 8.93
CA GLU A 47 -12.99 2.72 10.31
C GLU A 47 -12.83 1.39 11.08
N ARG A 48 -12.16 0.39 10.49
CA ARG A 48 -11.90 -0.93 11.12
C ARG A 48 -10.42 -1.02 11.48
N ASP A 49 -10.11 -1.89 12.43
CA ASP A 49 -8.75 -2.08 12.98
C ASP A 49 -7.69 -2.60 11.98
N LYS A 50 -8.00 -2.78 10.69
CA LYS A 50 -7.09 -3.41 9.71
C LYS A 50 -7.17 -2.79 8.31
N PRO A 51 -6.04 -2.65 7.60
CA PRO A 51 -6.03 -2.29 6.19
C PRO A 51 -6.66 -3.40 5.32
N GLU A 52 -7.19 -3.02 4.15
CA GLU A 52 -7.82 -3.96 3.21
C GLU A 52 -7.83 -3.42 1.77
N PHE A 53 -7.43 -4.27 0.82
CA PHE A 53 -7.68 -4.06 -0.61
C PHE A 53 -9.11 -4.44 -1.00
N LEU A 54 -9.83 -3.50 -1.60
CA LEU A 54 -11.26 -3.61 -1.92
C LEU A 54 -11.54 -3.50 -3.44
N GLY A 55 -10.56 -3.84 -4.29
CA GLY A 55 -10.70 -3.75 -5.75
C GLY A 55 -10.29 -2.38 -6.28
N GLU A 56 -11.21 -1.41 -6.23
CA GLU A 56 -10.94 -0.02 -6.68
C GLU A 56 -10.52 0.90 -5.51
N GLN A 57 -10.34 0.34 -4.32
CA GLN A 57 -9.98 1.10 -3.13
C GLN A 57 -8.91 0.37 -2.32
N ILE A 58 -7.98 1.14 -1.75
CA ILE A 58 -7.06 0.69 -0.71
C ILE A 58 -7.50 1.37 0.58
N ALA A 59 -7.99 0.57 1.52
CA ALA A 59 -8.43 1.08 2.81
C ALA A 59 -7.28 0.92 3.81
N LEU A 60 -6.80 2.03 4.40
CA LEU A 60 -5.72 2.05 5.38
C LEU A 60 -6.30 2.21 6.78
N SER A 61 -5.80 1.44 7.76
CA SER A 61 -6.22 1.62 9.15
C SER A 61 -5.41 2.75 9.77
N THR A 62 -6.12 3.76 10.30
CA THR A 62 -5.50 4.86 11.03
C THR A 62 -5.91 4.74 12.49
N ASP A 63 -4.98 4.36 13.35
CA ASP A 63 -5.18 4.54 14.79
C ASP A 63 -5.24 6.05 15.07
N GLU A 64 -6.05 6.49 16.05
CA GLU A 64 -6.26 7.93 16.37
C GLU A 64 -4.96 8.71 16.59
N SER A 65 -3.84 8.01 16.81
CA SER A 65 -2.50 8.57 16.69
C SER A 65 -1.91 8.29 15.30
N LEU A 66 -2.01 9.26 14.38
CA LEU A 66 -1.19 9.36 13.16
C LEU A 66 0.34 9.45 13.43
N ASN A 67 0.79 9.07 14.63
CA ASN A 67 2.18 9.11 15.08
C ASN A 67 3.10 8.07 14.41
N TYR A 68 2.57 7.24 13.52
CA TYR A 68 3.37 6.29 12.74
C TYR A 68 3.02 6.38 11.26
N TYR A 69 3.38 7.47 10.59
CA TYR A 69 3.26 7.60 9.13
C TYR A 69 3.94 6.44 8.39
N GLN A 70 5.02 5.86 8.96
CA GLN A 70 5.66 4.63 8.49
C GLN A 70 4.69 3.43 8.42
N GLN A 71 3.75 3.31 9.36
CA GLN A 71 2.73 2.27 9.31
C GLN A 71 1.79 2.48 8.13
N ILE A 72 1.42 3.74 7.84
CA ILE A 72 0.60 4.08 6.67
C ILE A 72 1.34 3.68 5.39
N ASP A 73 2.64 3.96 5.29
CA ASP A 73 3.47 3.59 4.13
C ASP A 73 3.59 2.06 3.97
N PHE A 74 3.74 1.33 5.08
CA PHE A 74 3.76 -0.14 5.07
C PHE A 74 2.42 -0.72 4.60
N GLN A 75 1.31 -0.27 5.18
CA GLN A 75 -0.04 -0.73 4.79
C GLN A 75 -0.32 -0.41 3.33
N PHE A 76 0.00 0.81 2.89
CA PHE A 76 -0.16 1.20 1.49
C PHE A 76 0.68 0.33 0.56
N SER A 77 1.94 0.08 0.89
CA SER A 77 2.82 -0.80 0.10
C SER A 77 2.26 -2.21 -0.03
N HIS A 78 1.74 -2.77 1.07
CA HIS A 78 1.14 -4.10 1.09
C HIS A 78 -0.09 -4.17 0.17
N GLU A 79 -1.06 -3.29 0.38
CA GLU A 79 -2.31 -3.31 -0.39
C GLU A 79 -2.11 -2.92 -1.86
N LEU A 80 -1.08 -2.12 -2.17
CA LEU A 80 -0.74 -1.79 -3.55
C LEU A 80 -0.24 -3.01 -4.34
N VAL A 81 0.48 -3.94 -3.69
CA VAL A 81 0.85 -5.21 -4.30
C VAL A 81 -0.40 -6.04 -4.63
N HIS A 82 -1.39 -6.05 -3.75
CA HIS A 82 -2.67 -6.71 -4.02
C HIS A 82 -3.43 -6.07 -5.18
N LEU A 83 -3.47 -4.73 -5.28
CA LEU A 83 -4.02 -4.04 -6.45
C LEU A 83 -3.36 -4.51 -7.75
N VAL A 84 -2.03 -4.63 -7.76
CA VAL A 84 -1.28 -5.08 -8.95
C VAL A 84 -1.55 -6.56 -9.26
N GLN A 85 -1.57 -7.43 -8.25
CA GLN A 85 -1.91 -8.84 -8.42
C GLN A 85 -3.34 -9.01 -8.96
N TYR A 86 -4.28 -8.20 -8.48
CA TYR A 86 -5.66 -8.19 -8.95
C TYR A 86 -5.74 -7.71 -10.40
N HIS A 87 -5.07 -6.61 -10.73
CA HIS A 87 -4.99 -6.07 -12.09
C HIS A 87 -4.43 -7.09 -13.09
N LYS A 88 -3.44 -7.90 -12.66
CA LYS A 88 -2.88 -9.00 -13.46
C LYS A 88 -3.76 -10.26 -13.53
N GLY A 89 -4.92 -10.27 -12.89
CA GLY A 89 -5.84 -11.40 -12.85
C GLY A 89 -5.35 -12.57 -11.99
N LEU A 90 -4.44 -12.33 -11.05
CA LEU A 90 -3.85 -13.37 -10.19
C LEU A 90 -4.68 -13.65 -8.93
N ILE A 91 -5.33 -12.61 -8.40
CA ILE A 91 -6.22 -12.70 -7.23
C ILE A 91 -7.60 -12.13 -7.55
N LYS A 92 -8.57 -12.40 -6.67
CA LYS A 92 -9.91 -11.80 -6.67
C LYS A 92 -10.04 -10.83 -5.50
N VAL A 93 -11.09 -9.99 -5.52
CA VAL A 93 -11.45 -9.14 -4.37
C VAL A 93 -12.10 -10.01 -3.30
N GLU A 94 -11.25 -10.70 -2.54
CA GLU A 94 -11.61 -11.52 -1.41
C GLU A 94 -10.46 -11.51 -0.41
N ARG A 95 -10.76 -11.75 0.87
CA ARG A 95 -9.73 -11.81 1.89
C ARG A 95 -8.82 -13.00 1.64
N LEU A 96 -7.52 -12.74 1.45
CA LEU A 96 -6.53 -13.78 1.22
C LEU A 96 -6.22 -14.54 2.51
N ASP A 97 -5.89 -15.83 2.35
CA ASP A 97 -5.32 -16.62 3.44
C ASP A 97 -3.94 -16.02 3.81
N TYR A 98 -3.71 -15.83 5.11
CA TYR A 98 -2.46 -15.29 5.66
C TYR A 98 -1.20 -16.03 5.17
N ASN A 99 -1.34 -17.33 4.91
CA ASN A 99 -0.27 -18.21 4.45
C ASN A 99 -0.26 -18.42 2.92
N SER A 100 -1.14 -17.73 2.19
CA SER A 100 -1.14 -17.78 0.72
C SER A 100 0.14 -17.16 0.15
N THR A 101 0.55 -17.65 -1.02
CA THR A 101 1.75 -17.13 -1.71
C THR A 101 1.63 -15.64 -2.00
N PHE A 102 0.44 -15.15 -2.37
CA PHE A 102 0.19 -13.76 -2.73
C PHE A 102 0.30 -12.80 -1.53
N GLU A 103 -0.28 -13.20 -0.40
CA GLU A 103 -0.17 -12.47 0.86
C GLU A 103 1.29 -12.43 1.37
N ILE A 104 1.99 -13.57 1.33
CA ILE A 104 3.41 -13.64 1.72
C ILE A 104 4.26 -12.73 0.84
N GLU A 105 3.97 -12.67 -0.46
CA GLU A 105 4.63 -11.76 -1.40
C GLU A 105 4.37 -10.30 -1.04
N ALA A 106 3.12 -9.89 -0.85
CA ALA A 106 2.76 -8.53 -0.45
C ALA A 106 3.47 -8.08 0.83
N ARG A 107 3.51 -8.95 1.86
CA ARG A 107 4.27 -8.67 3.10
C ARG A 107 5.77 -8.54 2.87
N LYS A 108 6.36 -9.42 2.05
CA LYS A 108 7.80 -9.37 1.74
C LYS A 108 8.17 -8.09 1.00
N GLU A 109 7.34 -7.67 0.05
CA GLU A 109 7.56 -6.43 -0.70
C GLU A 109 7.40 -5.20 0.17
N ALA A 110 6.34 -5.13 0.99
CA ALA A 110 6.17 -4.03 1.94
C ALA A 110 7.37 -3.95 2.90
N LYS A 111 7.87 -5.07 3.40
CA LYS A 111 9.08 -5.11 4.25
C LYS A 111 10.32 -4.59 3.52
N TYR A 112 10.55 -5.03 2.28
CA TYR A 112 11.66 -4.56 1.47
C TYR A 112 11.58 -3.04 1.25
N ILE A 113 10.42 -2.53 0.85
CA ILE A 113 10.18 -1.11 0.63
C ILE A 113 10.51 -0.30 1.89
N MET A 114 9.97 -0.71 3.04
CA MET A 114 10.20 0.02 4.28
C MET A 114 11.68 0.12 4.64
N HIS A 115 12.44 -0.97 4.50
CA HIS A 115 13.83 -1.02 4.97
C HIS A 115 14.84 -0.54 3.93
N GLU A 116 14.67 -0.94 2.68
CA GLU A 116 15.65 -0.75 1.61
C GLU A 116 15.33 0.48 0.75
N LEU A 117 14.05 0.73 0.43
CA LEU A 117 13.65 1.86 -0.41
C LEU A 117 13.53 3.15 0.42
N LEU A 118 12.77 3.10 1.51
CA LEU A 118 12.48 4.28 2.35
C LEU A 118 13.49 4.49 3.49
N GLY A 119 14.29 3.47 3.80
CA GLY A 119 15.35 3.56 4.80
C GLY A 119 14.86 3.54 6.26
N TYR A 120 13.65 3.05 6.53
CA TYR A 120 13.07 2.90 7.87
C TYR A 120 13.64 1.70 8.64
N LYS A 121 14.96 1.72 8.88
CA LYS A 121 15.72 0.61 9.50
C LYS A 121 15.25 0.20 10.91
N ASN A 122 14.55 1.09 11.61
CA ASN A 122 14.04 0.84 12.96
C ASN A 122 12.55 0.47 12.98
N TYR A 123 11.89 0.40 11.83
CA TYR A 123 10.49 -0.01 11.75
C TYR A 123 10.38 -1.52 11.94
N THR A 124 9.82 -1.93 13.08
CA THR A 124 9.61 -3.35 13.42
C THR A 124 8.30 -3.83 12.82
N ILE A 125 8.38 -4.74 11.86
CA ILE A 125 7.22 -5.46 11.33
C ILE A 125 7.05 -6.71 12.19
N CYS A 126 5.93 -6.81 12.90
CA CYS A 126 5.55 -8.04 13.59
C CYS A 126 5.12 -9.08 12.55
N ASP A 127 5.78 -10.24 12.54
CA ASP A 127 5.43 -11.39 11.68
C ASP A 127 4.14 -12.10 12.14
#